data_AF-A0A2H2ZCB7-F1
#
_entry.id   AF-A0A2H2ZCB7-F1
#
_cell.length_a   1.000
_cell.length_b   1.000
_cell.length_c   1.000
_cell.angle_alpha   90.00
_cell.angle_beta   90.00
_cell.angle_gamma   90.00
#
_symmetry.space_group_name_H-M   'P 1'
#
loop_
_entity.id
_entity.type
_entity.pdbx_description
1 polymer ?
#
loop_
_entity_poly.entity_id
_entity_poly.type
_entity_poly.pdbx_seq_one_letter_code
_entity_poly.pdbx_strand_id
1 'polypeptide(L)'
;MANQDEYSDIPQEVPPEDDYLQDPENVARGHKATLANPKVSNEAKQHSRSVLDNQLQEDEATETARPKGSESKQKDPSNVARGLKATLTNESVSEEAKENAKQKLRELQ
;
A
#
# COMPACT_ATOMS: atom_id res chain seq x y z
N MET A 1 23.93 -27.21 16.15
CA MET A 1 23.73 -27.43 14.70
C MET A 1 22.29 -27.10 14.39
N ALA A 2 22.01 -26.07 13.59
CA ALA A 2 20.66 -25.82 13.10
C ALA A 2 20.38 -26.82 11.97
N ASN A 3 19.33 -27.63 12.12
CA ASN A 3 18.97 -28.67 11.17
C ASN A 3 18.46 -28.01 9.88
N GLN A 4 19.00 -28.43 8.73
CA GLN A 4 18.62 -27.91 7.41
C GLN A 4 17.25 -28.42 6.93
N ASP A 5 16.55 -29.19 7.77
CA ASP A 5 15.32 -29.89 7.40
C ASP A 5 14.03 -29.07 7.65
N GLU A 6 14.14 -27.86 8.19
CA GLU A 6 13.00 -26.98 8.52
C GLU A 6 12.52 -26.10 7.34
N TYR A 7 12.90 -26.46 6.11
CA TYR A 7 12.54 -25.74 4.87
C TYR A 7 11.60 -26.52 3.94
N SER A 8 11.09 -27.69 4.37
CA SER A 8 10.15 -28.50 3.59
C SER A 8 8.76 -27.88 3.43
N ASP A 9 8.43 -26.88 4.25
CA ASP A 9 7.14 -26.20 4.23
C ASP A 9 7.12 -25.01 3.24
N ILE A 10 8.25 -24.71 2.60
CA ILE A 10 8.27 -23.73 1.52
C ILE A 10 7.82 -24.44 0.24
N PRO A 11 6.67 -24.08 -0.34
CA PRO A 11 6.26 -24.62 -1.63
C PRO A 11 7.38 -24.35 -2.64
N GLN A 12 7.90 -25.43 -3.25
CA GLN A 12 9.08 -25.37 -4.11
C GLN A 12 8.86 -24.51 -5.36
N GLU A 13 7.62 -24.31 -5.79
CA GLU A 13 7.27 -23.55 -6.99
C GLU A 13 5.90 -22.87 -6.82
N VAL A 14 5.83 -21.58 -7.13
CA VAL A 14 4.54 -20.93 -7.43
C VAL A 14 4.04 -21.51 -8.77
N PRO A 15 2.76 -21.91 -8.88
CA PRO A 15 2.22 -22.44 -10.13
C PRO A 15 2.51 -21.46 -11.28
N PRO A 16 3.01 -21.94 -12.42
CA PRO A 16 3.39 -21.06 -13.55
C PRO A 16 2.19 -20.24 -14.06
N GLU A 17 0.97 -20.70 -13.80
CA GLU A 17 -0.28 -20.04 -14.17
C GLU A 17 -0.44 -18.66 -13.51
N ASP A 18 0.05 -18.48 -12.28
CA ASP A 18 -0.08 -17.22 -11.54
C ASP A 18 0.95 -16.16 -11.98
N ASP A 19 2.14 -16.59 -12.44
CA ASP A 19 3.22 -15.68 -12.88
C ASP A 19 2.94 -14.97 -14.23
N TYR A 20 2.03 -15.52 -15.06
CA TYR A 20 1.69 -14.94 -16.37
C TYR A 20 0.44 -14.08 -16.36
N LEU A 21 -0.28 -14.00 -15.24
CA LEU A 21 -1.43 -13.11 -15.13
C LEU A 21 -0.92 -11.68 -15.10
N GLN A 22 -1.11 -11.00 -16.23
CA GLN A 22 -0.71 -9.61 -16.37
C GLN A 22 -1.57 -8.77 -15.42
N ASP A 23 -0.96 -8.39 -14.29
CA ASP A 23 -1.60 -7.54 -13.29
C ASP A 23 -2.13 -6.25 -13.94
N PRO A 24 -3.46 -6.00 -13.91
CA PRO A 24 -4.03 -4.81 -14.55
C PRO A 24 -3.47 -3.51 -13.95
N GLU A 25 -3.09 -3.52 -12.67
CA GLU A 25 -2.40 -2.39 -12.04
C GLU A 25 -1.02 -2.12 -12.62
N ASN A 26 -0.27 -3.18 -12.92
CA ASN A 26 1.07 -3.05 -13.50
C ASN A 26 0.99 -2.47 -14.92
N VAL A 27 -0.04 -2.86 -15.68
CA VAL A 27 -0.36 -2.29 -17.00
C VAL A 27 -0.73 -0.82 -16.90
N ALA A 28 -1.67 -0.48 -16.02
CA ALA A 28 -2.08 0.91 -15.79
C ALA A 28 -0.90 1.78 -15.33
N ARG A 29 -0.03 1.27 -14.46
CA ARG A 29 1.20 1.95 -14.03
C ARG A 29 2.15 2.21 -15.21
N GLY A 30 2.29 1.24 -16.12
CA GLY A 30 3.07 1.38 -17.35
C GLY A 30 2.56 2.51 -18.25
N HIS A 31 1.25 2.55 -18.52
CA HIS A 31 0.66 3.63 -19.31
C HIS A 31 0.81 5.00 -18.64
N LYS A 32 0.67 5.09 -17.31
CA LYS A 32 0.94 6.34 -16.57
C LYS A 32 2.40 6.80 -16.73
N ALA A 33 3.37 5.89 -16.70
CA ALA A 33 4.77 6.22 -16.93
C ALA A 33 5.00 6.76 -18.36
N THR A 34 4.33 6.18 -19.36
CA THR A 34 4.35 6.65 -20.75
C THR A 34 3.86 8.10 -20.88
N LEU A 35 2.85 8.50 -20.12
CA LEU A 35 2.34 9.88 -20.10
C LEU A 35 3.35 10.86 -19.50
N ALA A 36 4.02 10.46 -18.42
CA ALA A 36 4.99 11.28 -17.70
C ALA A 36 6.32 11.43 -18.46
N ASN A 37 6.68 10.47 -19.32
CA ASN A 37 7.95 10.49 -20.03
C ASN A 37 7.98 11.57 -21.13
N PRO A 38 8.89 12.57 -21.07
CA PRO A 38 8.99 13.61 -22.10
C PRO A 38 9.54 13.11 -23.44
N LYS A 39 10.22 11.95 -23.46
CA LYS A 39 10.80 11.35 -24.67
C LYS A 39 9.78 10.55 -25.51
N VAL A 40 8.56 10.39 -25.01
CA VAL A 40 7.49 9.65 -25.70
C VAL A 40 6.73 10.59 -26.64
N SER A 41 6.35 10.08 -27.82
CA SER A 41 5.56 10.82 -28.81
C SER A 41 4.15 11.17 -28.31
N ASN A 42 3.56 12.22 -28.89
CA ASN A 42 2.20 12.63 -28.53
C ASN A 42 1.16 11.55 -28.84
N GLU A 43 1.32 10.84 -29.96
CA GLU A 43 0.44 9.75 -30.36
C GLU A 43 0.46 8.58 -29.36
N ALA A 44 1.65 8.17 -28.91
CA ALA A 44 1.78 7.12 -27.89
C ALA A 44 1.18 7.53 -26.54
N LYS A 45 1.24 8.82 -26.20
CA LYS A 45 0.57 9.36 -25.00
C LYS A 45 -0.95 9.39 -25.17
N GLN A 46 -1.46 9.77 -26.33
CA GLN A 46 -2.90 9.73 -26.61
C GLN A 46 -3.45 8.31 -26.52
N HIS A 47 -2.75 7.34 -27.10
CA HIS A 47 -3.10 5.92 -26.98
C HIS A 47 -3.10 5.46 -25.52
N SER A 48 -2.04 5.78 -24.75
CA SER A 48 -1.97 5.43 -23.34
C SER A 48 -3.07 6.06 -22.48
N ARG A 49 -3.54 7.27 -22.83
CA ARG A 49 -4.70 7.89 -22.18
C ARG A 49 -5.99 7.12 -22.48
N SER A 50 -6.23 6.81 -23.75
CA SER A 50 -7.42 6.05 -24.17
C SER A 50 -7.52 4.69 -23.49
N VAL A 51 -6.40 3.96 -23.38
CA VAL A 51 -6.36 2.67 -22.67
C VAL A 51 -6.68 2.82 -21.18
N LEU A 52 -6.15 3.86 -20.51
CA LEU A 52 -6.43 4.11 -19.10
C LEU A 52 -7.88 4.53 -18.84
N ASP A 53 -8.46 5.35 -19.72
CA ASP A 53 -9.85 5.79 -19.58
C ASP A 53 -10.83 4.63 -19.77
N ASN A 54 -10.57 3.72 -20.72
CA ASN A 54 -11.38 2.53 -20.91
C ASN A 54 -11.29 1.55 -19.72
N GLN A 55 -10.08 1.33 -19.18
CA GLN A 55 -9.89 0.50 -17.98
C GLN A 55 -10.63 1.06 -16.76
N LEU A 56 -10.57 2.38 -16.53
CA LEU A 56 -11.30 3.01 -15.43
C LEU A 56 -12.82 2.93 -15.59
N GLN A 57 -13.32 2.88 -16.82
CA GLN A 57 -14.75 2.70 -17.10
C GLN A 57 -15.23 1.27 -16.84
N GLU A 58 -14.35 0.28 -17.09
CA GLU A 58 -14.61 -1.13 -16.74
C GLU A 58 -14.56 -1.35 -15.21
N ASP A 59 -13.71 -0.60 -14.50
CA ASP A 59 -13.62 -0.63 -13.03
C ASP A 59 -14.83 0.02 -12.33
N GLU A 60 -15.57 0.93 -12.98
CA GLU A 60 -16.82 1.53 -12.45
C GLU A 60 -17.96 0.52 -12.31
N ALA A 61 -17.91 -0.61 -13.03
CA ALA A 61 -18.84 -1.73 -12.83
C ALA A 61 -18.45 -2.64 -11.65
N THR A 62 -17.26 -2.43 -11.04
CA THR A 62 -16.74 -3.20 -9.91
C THR A 62 -16.12 -2.28 -8.85
N GLU A 63 -16.90 -1.29 -8.39
CA GLU A 63 -16.61 -0.47 -7.20
C GLU A 63 -16.46 -1.26 -5.86
N THR A 64 -16.17 -2.55 -5.88
CA THR A 64 -16.07 -3.39 -4.67
C THR A 64 -14.73 -4.08 -4.46
N ALA A 65 -13.69 -3.80 -5.26
CA ALA A 65 -12.43 -4.54 -5.11
C ALA A 65 -11.16 -3.71 -5.32
N ARG A 66 -11.05 -2.54 -4.66
CA ARG A 66 -9.78 -2.13 -4.04
C ARG A 66 -9.99 -0.97 -3.06
N PRO A 67 -9.70 -1.16 -1.76
CA PRO A 67 -9.66 -0.04 -0.85
C PRO A 67 -8.49 0.84 -1.29
N LYS A 68 -8.80 2.07 -1.70
CA LYS A 68 -7.92 3.20 -1.40
C LYS A 68 -7.46 2.98 0.04
N GLY A 69 -6.15 2.99 0.30
CA GLY A 69 -5.57 2.76 1.64
C GLY A 69 -5.93 3.87 2.65
N SER A 70 -7.22 4.13 2.84
CA SER A 70 -7.79 5.21 3.63
C SER A 70 -9.31 5.04 3.86
N GLU A 71 -9.88 3.83 3.80
CA GLU A 71 -11.25 3.59 4.27
C GLU A 71 -11.25 2.72 5.53
N SER A 72 -11.48 3.40 6.66
CA SER A 72 -12.00 2.86 7.92
C SER A 72 -11.40 1.56 8.49
N LYS A 73 -10.09 1.31 8.35
CA LYS A 73 -9.41 0.47 9.34
C LYS A 73 -9.33 1.28 10.62
N GLN A 74 -10.25 1.03 11.56
CA GLN A 74 -10.08 1.45 12.95
C GLN A 74 -8.64 1.15 13.34
N LYS A 75 -7.86 2.20 13.63
CA LYS A 75 -6.43 2.06 13.95
C LYS A 75 -6.31 1.10 15.12
N ASP A 76 -5.45 0.09 15.00
CA ASP A 76 -5.27 -0.87 16.08
C ASP A 76 -4.87 -0.11 17.36
N PRO A 77 -5.63 -0.23 18.46
CA PRO A 77 -5.36 0.54 19.67
C PRO A 77 -3.95 0.29 20.21
N SER A 78 -3.43 -0.93 20.03
CA SER A 78 -2.04 -1.29 20.34
C SER A 78 -1.01 -0.48 19.56
N ASN A 79 -1.26 -0.21 18.28
CA ASN A 79 -0.35 0.59 17.44
C ASN A 79 -0.41 2.07 17.85
N VAL A 80 -1.61 2.57 18.15
CA VAL A 80 -1.78 3.93 18.68
C VAL A 80 -1.05 4.10 20.02
N ALA A 81 -1.23 3.18 20.96
CA ALA A 81 -0.57 3.21 22.26
C ALA A 81 0.96 3.16 22.13
N ARG A 82 1.50 2.34 21.22
CA ARG A 82 2.94 2.30 20.92
C ARG A 82 3.46 3.65 20.41
N GLY A 83 2.75 4.27 19.48
CA GLY A 83 3.11 5.60 18.96
C GLY A 83 3.12 6.66 20.07
N LEU A 84 2.09 6.68 20.92
CA LEU A 84 2.03 7.58 22.06
C LEU A 84 3.18 7.35 23.05
N LYS A 85 3.55 6.10 23.37
CA LYS A 85 4.74 5.82 24.20
C LYS A 85 6.03 6.35 23.58
N ALA A 86 6.20 6.21 22.26
CA ALA A 86 7.38 6.73 21.57
C ALA A 86 7.47 8.27 21.66
N THR A 87 6.34 8.98 21.63
CA THR A 87 6.34 10.45 21.82
C THR A 87 6.80 10.85 23.23
N LEU A 88 6.52 10.05 24.26
CA LEU A 88 6.95 10.34 25.64
C LEU A 88 8.46 10.22 25.82
N THR A 89 9.10 9.29 25.10
CA THR A 89 10.55 9.06 25.17
C THR A 89 11.36 9.94 24.24
N ASN A 90 10.72 10.62 23.29
CA ASN A 90 11.41 11.42 22.29
C ASN A 90 11.78 12.81 22.86
N GLU A 91 13.08 13.10 22.95
CA GLU A 91 13.62 14.37 23.44
C GLU A 91 13.33 15.57 22.53
N SER A 92 13.10 15.33 21.23
CA SER A 92 12.76 16.38 20.26
C SER A 92 11.29 16.80 20.28
N VAL A 93 10.46 16.15 21.10
CA VAL A 93 9.03 16.46 21.25
C VAL A 93 8.84 17.44 22.40
N SER A 94 7.92 18.41 22.23
CA SER A 94 7.60 19.39 23.25
C SER A 94 6.92 18.78 24.48
N GLU A 95 7.08 19.41 25.64
CA GLU A 95 6.47 18.95 26.89
C GLU A 95 4.93 18.93 26.80
N GLU A 96 4.32 19.90 26.11
CA GLU A 96 2.88 19.92 25.86
C GLU A 96 2.41 18.70 25.05
N ALA A 97 3.15 18.34 24.00
CA ALA A 97 2.82 17.18 23.18
C ALA A 97 3.00 15.87 23.97
N LYS A 98 4.00 15.78 24.84
CA LYS A 98 4.17 14.64 25.76
C LYS A 98 2.99 14.54 26.73
N GLU A 99 2.55 15.64 27.32
CA GLU A 99 1.42 15.62 28.26
C GLU A 99 0.12 15.19 27.58
N ASN A 100 -0.15 15.69 26.37
CA ASN A 100 -1.29 15.25 25.56
C ASN A 100 -1.21 13.74 25.25
N ALA A 101 -0.02 13.24 24.92
CA ALA A 101 0.19 11.82 24.68
C ALA A 101 -0.02 10.96 25.93
N LYS A 102 0.38 11.42 27.12
CA LYS A 102 0.06 10.74 28.39
C LYS A 102 -1.44 10.67 28.63
N GLN A 103 -2.17 11.76 28.38
CA GLN A 103 -3.62 11.78 28.56
C GLN A 103 -4.31 10.78 27.61
N LYS A 104 -3.99 10.82 26.31
CA LYS A 104 -4.54 9.88 25.33
C LYS A 104 -4.19 8.43 25.62
N LEU A 105 -3.01 8.17 26.18
CA LEU A 105 -2.61 6.83 26.57
C LEU A 105 -3.43 6.32 27.77
N ARG A 106 -3.80 7.19 28.71
CA ARG A 106 -4.74 6.85 29.81
C ARG A 106 -6.15 6.57 29.31
N GLU A 107 -6.61 7.29 28.29
CA GLU A 107 -7.94 7.08 27.68
C GLU A 107 -8.03 5.78 26.85
N LEU A 108 -6.89 5.21 26.44
CA LEU A 108 -6.80 3.96 25.68
C LEU A 108 -6.62 2.71 26.57
N GLN A 109 -6.39 2.87 27.88
CA GLN A 109 -6.20 1.80 28.86
C GLN A 109 -7.50 1.49 29.59
#